data_AF-A0A3B8V4V9-F1
#
_entry.id   AF-A0A3B8V4V9-F1
#
_cell.length_a   1.000
_cell.length_b   1.000
_cell.length_c   1.000
_cell.angle_alpha   90.00
_cell.angle_beta   90.00
_cell.angle_gamma   90.00
#
_symmetry.space_group_name_H-M   'P 1'
#
loop_
_entity.id
_entity.type
_entity.pdbx_description
1 polymer ?
#
loop_
_entity_poly.entity_id
_entity_poly.type
_entity_poly.pdbx_seq_one_letter_code
_entity_poly.pdbx_strand_id
1 'polypeptide(L)'
;AVRWVLGEQSPKALRGGNMQDVIFGGTQSRKPQSSCEVTLVFDNTNKIFDLDVAEVAMTRRLDRNGNSGYFINGQPSRLKDIVRLFHGIGLGKEGYSIIG
;
A
#
# COMPACT_ATOMS: atom_id res chain seq x y z
N ALA A 1 7.90 -2.11 -0.42
CA ALA A 1 6.53 -2.67 -0.32
C ALA A 1 5.69 -1.91 0.70
N VAL A 2 6.03 -1.92 2.00
CA VAL A 2 5.21 -1.30 3.08
C VAL A 2 4.88 0.17 2.80
N ARG A 3 5.89 1.04 2.60
CA ARG A 3 5.68 2.48 2.28
C ARG A 3 4.66 2.72 1.17
N TRP A 4 4.67 1.87 0.14
CA TRP A 4 3.78 2.00 -1.00
C TRP A 4 2.31 1.76 -0.64
N VAL A 5 2.02 0.73 0.16
CA VAL A 5 0.65 0.47 0.64
C VAL A 5 0.19 1.57 1.60
N LEU A 6 1.09 2.08 2.45
CA LEU A 6 0.81 3.19 3.37
C LEU A 6 0.56 4.54 2.65
N GLY A 7 0.76 4.60 1.33
CA GLY A 7 0.39 5.74 0.52
C GLY A 7 1.54 6.58 -0.03
N GLU A 8 2.78 6.06 0.01
CA GLU A 8 3.89 6.67 -0.72
C GLU A 8 3.59 6.71 -2.23
N GLN A 9 3.70 7.90 -2.81
CA GLN A 9 3.43 8.16 -4.22
C GLN A 9 4.67 8.62 -4.99
N SER A 10 5.77 8.88 -4.30
CA SER A 10 7.06 9.20 -4.91
C SER A 10 7.76 7.91 -5.34
N PRO A 11 7.98 7.69 -6.66
CA PRO A 11 8.81 6.57 -7.13
C PRO A 11 10.21 6.60 -6.51
N LYS A 12 10.78 7.80 -6.37
CA LYS A 12 12.11 8.01 -5.78
C LYS A 12 12.17 7.52 -4.34
N ALA A 13 11.14 7.79 -3.53
CA ALA A 13 11.06 7.31 -2.15
C ALA A 13 10.91 5.77 -2.05
N LEU A 14 10.45 5.15 -3.14
CA LEU A 14 10.35 3.70 -3.32
C LEU A 14 11.58 3.10 -4.02
N ARG A 15 12.61 3.91 -4.31
CA ARG A 15 13.83 3.54 -5.03
C ARG A 15 13.58 3.09 -6.49
N GLY A 16 12.54 3.63 -7.14
CA GLY A 16 12.24 3.47 -8.56
C GLY A 16 12.34 4.78 -9.35
N GLY A 17 12.42 4.68 -10.68
CA GLY A 17 12.39 5.83 -11.60
C GLY A 17 10.97 6.27 -11.96
N ASN A 18 10.02 5.35 -12.02
CA ASN A 18 8.59 5.61 -12.21
C ASN A 18 7.75 4.72 -11.27
N MET A 19 6.45 5.00 -11.16
CA MET A 19 5.59 4.25 -10.25
C MET A 19 5.39 2.81 -10.70
N GLN A 20 5.40 2.52 -12.01
CA GLN A 20 5.26 1.18 -12.57
C GLN A 20 6.46 0.26 -12.28
N ASP A 21 7.60 0.79 -11.83
CA ASP A 21 8.78 0.00 -11.44
C ASP A 21 8.51 -0.92 -10.22
N VAL A 22 7.42 -0.70 -9.49
CA VAL A 22 6.94 -1.64 -8.46
C VAL A 22 6.40 -2.96 -9.05
N ILE A 23 6.10 -2.99 -10.35
CA ILE A 23 5.61 -4.16 -11.07
C ILE A 23 6.80 -5.00 -11.53
N PHE A 24 6.76 -6.30 -11.27
CA PHE A 24 7.83 -7.22 -11.66
C PHE A 24 8.15 -7.11 -13.17
N GLY A 25 9.36 -6.65 -13.47
CA GLY A 25 9.85 -6.37 -14.82
C GLY A 25 10.24 -7.61 -15.63
N GLY A 26 10.27 -8.79 -15.01
CA GLY A 26 10.74 -10.03 -15.63
C GLY A 26 12.20 -10.35 -15.33
N THR A 27 12.58 -11.59 -15.61
CA THR A 27 13.95 -12.12 -15.59
C THR A 27 14.13 -13.03 -16.82
N GLN A 28 15.33 -13.60 -17.00
CA GLN A 28 15.57 -14.60 -18.04
C GLN A 28 14.64 -15.82 -17.92
N SER A 29 14.25 -16.20 -16.70
CA SER A 29 13.42 -17.37 -16.42
C SER A 29 11.93 -17.05 -16.22
N ARG A 30 11.55 -15.79 -15.99
CA ARG A 30 10.17 -15.43 -15.64
C ARG A 30 9.71 -14.18 -16.38
N LYS A 31 8.56 -14.29 -17.03
CA LYS A 31 7.95 -13.18 -17.77
C LYS A 31 7.56 -12.00 -16.85
N PRO A 32 7.61 -10.76 -17.35
CA PRO A 32 7.07 -9.59 -16.66
C PRO A 32 5.60 -9.80 -16.25
N GLN A 33 5.18 -9.17 -15.16
CA GLN A 33 3.78 -9.11 -14.75
C GLN A 33 3.09 -7.86 -15.28
N SER A 34 1.77 -7.92 -15.48
CA SER A 34 0.93 -6.79 -15.91
C SER A 34 0.49 -5.90 -14.74
N SER A 35 0.58 -6.39 -13.51
CA SER A 35 0.23 -5.66 -12.30
C SER A 35 1.02 -6.17 -11.10
N CYS A 36 1.02 -5.39 -10.02
CA CYS A 36 1.40 -5.85 -8.70
C CYS A 36 0.33 -5.49 -7.68
N GLU A 37 0.28 -6.25 -6.60
CA GLU A 37 -0.61 -6.06 -5.48
C GLU A 37 0.16 -6.36 -4.20
N VAL A 38 -0.07 -5.55 -3.17
CA VAL A 38 0.47 -5.78 -1.84
C VAL A 38 -0.64 -5.54 -0.84
N THR A 39 -0.82 -6.50 0.07
CA THR A 39 -1.75 -6.42 1.20
C THR A 39 -0.95 -6.39 2.50
N LEU A 40 -1.20 -5.39 3.34
CA LEU A 40 -0.74 -5.35 4.72
C LEU A 40 -1.90 -5.75 5.62
N VAL A 41 -1.66 -6.67 6.54
CA VAL A 41 -2.66 -7.18 7.48
C VAL A 41 -2.26 -6.76 8.88
N PHE A 42 -3.18 -6.13 9.59
CA PHE A 42 -2.96 -5.57 10.93
C PHE A 42 -3.91 -6.22 11.93
N ASP A 43 -3.37 -6.62 13.08
CA ASP A 43 -4.16 -6.94 14.25
C ASP A 43 -4.83 -5.66 14.78
N ASN A 44 -6.16 -5.72 14.91
CA ASN A 44 -7.00 -4.65 15.37
C ASN A 44 -7.82 -5.04 16.62
N THR A 45 -7.42 -6.08 17.35
CA THR A 45 -8.05 -6.48 18.62
C THR A 45 -8.05 -5.37 19.66
N ASN A 46 -6.98 -4.57 19.71
CA ASN A 46 -6.87 -3.38 20.56
C ASN A 46 -7.53 -2.13 19.98
N LYS A 47 -8.30 -2.25 18.89
CA LYS A 47 -8.97 -1.14 18.19
C LYS A 47 -8.04 0.02 17.84
N ILE A 48 -6.84 -0.31 17.32
CA ILE A 48 -5.90 0.71 16.84
C ILE A 48 -6.55 1.51 15.70
N PHE A 49 -7.25 0.85 14.79
CA PHE A 49 -8.11 1.49 13.81
C PHE A 49 -9.55 1.51 14.29
N ASP A 50 -10.24 2.63 14.06
CA ASP A 50 -11.67 2.83 14.33
C ASP A 50 -12.53 2.04 13.33
N LEU A 51 -12.40 0.71 13.36
CA LEU A 51 -13.10 -0.26 12.54
C LEU A 51 -13.55 -1.41 13.44
N ASP A 52 -14.80 -1.86 13.26
CA ASP A 52 -15.36 -2.92 14.10
C ASP A 52 -14.99 -4.34 13.63
N VAL A 53 -13.70 -4.59 13.48
CA VAL A 53 -13.12 -5.86 13.04
C VAL A 53 -11.84 -6.15 13.82
N ALA A 54 -11.55 -7.42 14.05
CA ALA A 54 -10.33 -7.86 14.74
C ALA A 54 -9.08 -7.80 13.86
N GLU A 55 -9.25 -7.78 12.52
CA GLU A 55 -8.16 -7.71 11.55
C GLU A 55 -8.51 -6.68 10.47
N VAL A 56 -7.52 -5.87 10.09
CA VAL A 56 -7.64 -4.88 9.01
C VAL A 56 -6.61 -5.19 7.94
N ALA A 57 -7.08 -5.57 6.75
CA ALA A 57 -6.28 -5.79 5.56
C ALA A 57 -6.37 -4.56 4.64
N MET A 58 -5.23 -3.92 4.37
CA MET A 58 -5.14 -2.79 3.46
C MET A 58 -4.34 -3.20 2.23
N THR A 59 -4.96 -3.04 1.06
CA THR A 59 -4.37 -3.47 -0.21
C THR A 59 -4.17 -2.29 -1.14
N ARG A 60 -3.02 -2.26 -1.80
CA ARG A 60 -2.77 -1.40 -2.97
C ARG A 60 -2.40 -2.25 -4.17
N ARG A 61 -3.03 -1.95 -5.31
CA ARG A 61 -2.78 -2.58 -6.61
C ARG A 61 -2.41 -1.53 -7.64
N LEU A 62 -1.49 -1.86 -8.56
CA LEU A 62 -1.15 -1.02 -9.71
C LEU A 62 -0.97 -1.88 -10.95
N ASP A 63 -1.53 -1.43 -12.07
CA ASP A 63 -1.31 -2.02 -13.39
C ASP A 63 -0.33 -1.19 -14.24
N ARG A 64 0.12 -1.77 -15.37
CA ARG A 64 1.03 -1.10 -16.31
C ARG A 64 0.42 0.12 -17.01
N ASN A 65 -0.89 0.29 -16.99
CA ASN A 65 -1.55 1.47 -17.52
C ASN A 65 -1.52 2.64 -16.52
N GLY A 66 -1.01 2.42 -15.31
CA GLY A 66 -0.95 3.41 -14.24
C GLY A 66 -2.22 3.46 -13.37
N ASN A 67 -3.17 2.55 -13.57
CA ASN A 67 -4.37 2.51 -12.76
C ASN A 67 -4.04 1.95 -11.37
N SER A 68 -4.33 2.74 -10.34
CA SER A 68 -4.17 2.32 -8.94
C SER A 68 -5.52 1.93 -8.34
N GLY A 69 -5.57 0.73 -7.74
CA GLY A 69 -6.69 0.25 -6.92
C GLY A 69 -6.32 0.22 -5.44
N TYR A 70 -7.28 0.52 -4.58
CA TYR A 70 -7.12 0.52 -3.12
C TYR A 70 -8.27 -0.25 -2.49
N PHE A 71 -7.96 -1.03 -1.46
CA PHE A 71 -8.97 -1.83 -0.77
C PHE A 71 -8.73 -1.85 0.74
N ILE A 72 -9.82 -1.86 1.50
CA ILE A 72 -9.82 -2.12 2.95
C ILE A 72 -10.72 -3.33 3.17
N ASN A 73 -10.17 -4.42 3.73
CA ASN A 73 -10.84 -5.72 3.89
C ASN A 73 -11.48 -6.21 2.58
N GLY A 74 -10.76 -6.05 1.46
CA GLY A 74 -11.22 -6.43 0.13
C GLY A 74 -12.28 -5.51 -0.50
N GLN A 75 -12.80 -4.53 0.23
CA GLN A 75 -13.76 -3.56 -0.30
C GLN A 75 -13.04 -2.39 -0.97
N PRO A 76 -13.47 -1.96 -2.18
CA PRO A 76 -12.88 -0.82 -2.86
C PRO A 76 -12.90 0.43 -1.99
N SER A 77 -11.77 1.13 -1.95
CA SER A 77 -11.59 2.36 -1.19
C SER A 77 -10.76 3.37 -2.00
N ARG A 78 -10.45 4.53 -1.42
CA ARG A 78 -9.52 5.49 -2.00
C ARG A 78 -8.25 5.53 -1.18
N LEU A 79 -7.15 5.94 -1.81
CA LEU A 79 -5.89 6.18 -1.11
C LEU A 79 -6.07 7.05 0.15
N LYS A 80 -6.90 8.10 0.08
CA LYS A 80 -7.14 8.98 1.23
C LYS A 80 -7.81 8.28 2.40
N ASP A 81 -8.58 7.22 2.16
CA ASP A 81 -9.25 6.47 3.22
C ASP A 81 -8.20 5.61 3.98
N ILE A 82 -7.27 4.98 3.25
CA ILE A 82 -6.10 4.29 3.84
C ILE A 82 -5.23 5.27 4.64
N VAL A 83 -4.85 6.41 4.04
CA VAL A 83 -4.01 7.42 4.71
C VAL A 83 -4.67 7.98 5.97
N ARG A 84 -6.00 8.18 5.96
CA ARG A 84 -6.76 8.65 7.14
C ARG A 84 -6.71 7.67 8.30
N LEU A 85 -6.78 6.36 8.05
CA LEU A 85 -6.67 5.34 9.11
C LEU A 85 -5.31 5.43 9.82
N PHE A 86 -4.22 5.63 9.07
CA PHE A 86 -2.90 5.80 9.66
C PHE A 86 -2.72 7.14 10.38
N HIS A 87 -3.32 8.22 9.87
CA HIS A 87 -3.36 9.51 10.58
C HIS A 87 -4.06 9.39 11.94
N GLY A 88 -5.16 8.63 12.02
CA GLY A 88 -5.90 8.40 13.25
C GLY A 88 -5.08 7.76 14.38
N ILE A 89 -4.02 7.01 14.04
CA ILE A 89 -3.14 6.33 14.99
C ILE A 89 -1.78 7.00 15.17
N GLY A 90 -1.62 8.24 14.68
CA GLY A 90 -0.36 8.98 14.77
C GLY A 90 0.71 8.53 13.78
N LEU A 91 0.38 7.66 12.82
CA LEU A 91 1.27 7.22 11.75
C LEU A 91 1.00 8.03 10.48
N GLY A 92 1.40 9.31 10.46
CA GLY A 92 1.25 10.16 9.28
C GLY A 92 2.41 10.10 8.30
N LYS A 93 2.31 10.87 7.21
CA LYS A 93 3.43 11.15 6.29
C LYS A 93 4.68 11.69 7.00
N GLU A 94 4.49 12.31 8.17
CA GLU A 94 5.54 12.82 9.06
C GLU A 94 5.86 11.86 10.23
N GLY A 95 5.02 10.85 10.45
CA GLY A 95 5.25 9.79 11.43
C GLY A 95 6.24 8.77 10.87
N TYR A 96 7.53 9.04 11.00
CA TYR A 96 8.61 8.13 10.63
C TYR A 96 8.53 6.80 11.40
N SER A 97 7.71 5.84 10.94
CA SER A 97 7.82 4.43 11.35
C SER A 97 8.57 3.58 10.32
N ILE A 98 9.14 4.22 9.29
CA ILE A 98 10.06 3.56 8.36
C ILE A 98 11.30 4.44 8.26
N ILE A 99 12.27 4.22 9.14
CA ILE A 99 13.64 4.70 8.97
C ILE A 99 14.36 3.64 8.13
N GLY A 100 14.94 4.04 7.00
CA GLY A 100 15.69 3.16 6.11
C GLY A 100 16.28 3.90 4.93
#